data_AF-A0A4V6E7V4-F1
#
_entry.id   AF-A0A4V6E7V4-F1
#
_cell.length_a   1.000
_cell.length_b   1.000
_cell.length_c   1.000
_cell.angle_alpha   90.00
_cell.angle_beta   90.00
_cell.angle_gamma   90.00
#
_symmetry.space_group_name_H-M   'P 1'
#
loop_
_entity.id
_entity.type
_entity.pdbx_description
1 polymer ?
#
loop_
_entity_poly.entity_id
_entity_poly.type
_entity_poly.pdbx_seq_one_letter_code
_entity_poly.pdbx_strand_id
1 'polypeptide(L)'
;ACDVAIHVRSSPNLAALNDVPGTRLAERSRAHKPIIEERLSKRWCLTQHPTNAHAQAADLPLGAYRDFVYGAILRDWAAVEAYQEELRRRLEDASTVRVVAGETDIQMNVEHMHAINSAGRHNMPSGEVFTAPVPDSVEGTVHFDKPLIHQGRE
;
A
#
# COMPACT_ATOMS: atom_id res chain seq x y z
N ALA A 1 -4.55 -25.74 -2.89
CA ALA A 1 -3.20 -25.21 -3.20
C ALA A 1 -3.30 -24.43 -4.50
N CYS A 2 -2.84 -23.18 -4.53
CA CYS A 2 -2.69 -22.42 -5.77
C CYS A 2 -1.20 -22.11 -6.01
N ASP A 3 -0.80 -22.04 -7.27
CA ASP A 3 0.59 -21.74 -7.65
C ASP A 3 0.83 -20.23 -7.79
N VAL A 4 -0.24 -19.49 -8.13
CA VAL A 4 -0.23 -18.04 -8.36
C VAL A 4 -1.55 -17.47 -7.84
N ALA A 5 -1.50 -16.26 -7.27
CA ALA A 5 -2.68 -15.53 -6.84
C ALA A 5 -2.74 -14.12 -7.43
N ILE A 6 -3.81 -13.81 -8.16
CA ILE A 6 -4.09 -12.46 -8.66
C ILE A 6 -5.30 -11.93 -7.92
N HIS A 7 -5.13 -10.82 -7.21
CA HIS A 7 -6.19 -10.15 -6.48
C HIS A 7 -6.55 -8.85 -7.18
N VAL A 8 -7.74 -8.81 -7.78
CA VAL A 8 -8.28 -7.61 -8.41
C VAL A 8 -9.28 -6.98 -7.46
N ARG A 9 -8.94 -5.84 -6.86
CA ARG A 9 -9.89 -5.05 -6.08
C ARG A 9 -10.90 -4.44 -7.03
N SER A 10 -12.17 -4.73 -6.85
CA SER A 10 -13.25 -4.27 -7.73
C SER A 10 -14.57 -4.12 -6.96
N SER A 11 -14.49 -3.67 -5.71
CA SER A 11 -15.66 -3.51 -4.84
C SER A 11 -16.73 -2.64 -5.52
N PRO A 12 -17.98 -3.13 -5.64
CA PRO A 12 -19.10 -2.36 -6.19
C PRO A 12 -19.74 -1.43 -5.14
N ASN A 13 -19.39 -1.59 -3.87
CA ASN A 13 -19.84 -0.76 -2.75
C ASN A 13 -18.73 -0.71 -1.68
N LEU A 14 -18.22 0.49 -1.39
CA LEU A 14 -17.16 0.68 -0.40
C LEU A 14 -17.67 0.69 1.05
N ALA A 15 -18.98 0.94 1.24
CA ALA A 15 -19.63 1.00 2.55
C ALA A 15 -20.30 -0.32 2.95
N ALA A 16 -20.05 -1.42 2.21
CA ALA A 16 -20.79 -2.68 2.34
C ALA A 16 -20.69 -3.35 3.73
N LEU A 17 -19.76 -2.92 4.58
CA LEU A 17 -19.55 -3.47 5.93
C LEU A 17 -19.64 -2.40 7.03
N ASN A 18 -20.12 -1.18 6.73
CA ASN A 18 -20.08 -0.06 7.68
C ASN A 18 -20.97 -0.26 8.91
N ASP A 19 -22.02 -1.08 8.78
CA ASP A 19 -22.94 -1.46 9.84
C ASP A 19 -22.48 -2.72 10.62
N VAL A 20 -21.37 -3.34 10.21
CA VAL A 20 -20.85 -4.54 10.87
C VAL A 20 -20.02 -4.15 12.10
N PRO A 21 -20.29 -4.74 13.29
CA PRO A 21 -19.50 -4.48 14.48
C PRO A 21 -18.01 -4.78 14.30
N GLY A 22 -17.14 -3.90 14.79
CA GLY A 22 -15.68 -4.04 14.66
C GLY A 22 -15.13 -5.34 15.24
N THR A 23 -15.77 -5.89 16.29
CA THR A 23 -15.40 -7.20 16.85
C THR A 23 -15.56 -8.34 15.84
N ARG A 24 -16.65 -8.35 15.06
CA ARG A 24 -16.87 -9.34 14.00
C ARG A 24 -15.89 -9.18 12.84
N LEU A 25 -15.55 -7.93 12.48
CA LEU A 25 -14.52 -7.67 11.47
C LEU A 25 -13.15 -8.16 11.92
N ALA A 26 -12.80 -7.98 13.19
CA ALA A 26 -11.58 -8.50 13.79
C ALA A 26 -11.55 -10.04 13.84
N GLU A 27 -12.67 -10.69 14.17
CA GLU A 27 -12.80 -12.16 14.11
C GLU A 27 -12.60 -12.68 12.70
N ARG A 28 -13.25 -12.08 11.70
CA ARG A 28 -13.07 -12.42 10.29
C ARG A 28 -11.62 -12.26 9.86
N SER A 29 -10.96 -11.16 10.25
CA SER A 29 -9.55 -10.93 9.96
C SER A 29 -8.65 -12.03 10.53
N ARG A 30 -8.85 -12.40 11.81
CA ARG A 30 -8.12 -13.50 12.46
C ARG A 30 -8.34 -14.83 11.75
N ALA A 31 -9.58 -15.16 11.39
CA ALA A 31 -9.91 -16.40 10.69
C ALA A 31 -9.30 -16.46 9.29
N HIS A 32 -9.19 -15.33 8.60
CA HIS A 32 -8.62 -15.26 7.25
C HIS A 32 -7.09 -15.17 7.22
N LYS A 33 -6.44 -14.81 8.34
CA LYS A 33 -4.99 -14.58 8.40
C LYS A 33 -4.17 -15.76 7.82
N PRO A 34 -4.42 -17.04 8.17
CA PRO A 34 -3.65 -18.16 7.62
C PRO A 34 -3.78 -18.29 6.09
N ILE A 35 -4.95 -17.95 5.53
CA ILE A 35 -5.19 -17.97 4.08
C ILE A 35 -4.42 -16.84 3.39
N ILE A 36 -4.36 -15.66 4.03
CA ILE A 36 -3.60 -14.52 3.53
C ILE A 36 -2.10 -14.85 3.54
N GLU A 37 -1.59 -15.41 4.63
CA GLU A 37 -0.18 -15.82 4.75
C GLU A 37 0.21 -16.87 3.70
N GLU A 38 -0.64 -17.90 3.51
CA GLU A 38 -0.41 -18.90 2.46
C GLU A 38 -0.43 -18.29 1.06
N ARG A 39 -1.28 -17.27 0.82
CA ARG A 39 -1.30 -16.56 -0.47
C ARG A 39 -0.04 -15.73 -0.69
N LEU A 40 0.44 -15.05 0.35
CA LEU A 40 1.66 -14.22 0.30
C LEU A 40 2.93 -15.06 0.14
N SER A 41 2.89 -16.36 0.45
CA SER A 41 3.98 -17.30 0.18
C SER A 41 4.10 -17.74 -1.28
N LYS A 42 3.07 -17.48 -2.11
CA LYS A 42 3.07 -17.81 -3.55
C LYS A 42 3.58 -16.64 -4.39
N ARG A 43 3.61 -16.82 -5.71
CA ARG A 43 3.67 -15.67 -6.62
C ARG A 43 2.33 -14.95 -6.57
N TRP A 44 2.33 -13.65 -6.32
CA TRP A 44 1.09 -12.90 -6.20
C TRP A 44 1.17 -11.50 -6.81
N CYS A 45 0.01 -11.01 -7.23
CA CYS A 45 -0.18 -9.62 -7.66
C CYS A 45 -1.49 -9.08 -7.09
N LEU A 46 -1.45 -7.90 -6.50
CA LEU A 46 -2.59 -7.09 -6.08
C LEU A 46 -2.76 -5.93 -7.06
N THR A 47 -3.97 -5.78 -7.60
CA THR A 47 -4.29 -4.66 -8.48
C THR A 47 -5.70 -4.14 -8.30
N GLN A 48 -6.05 -3.07 -9.01
CA GLN A 48 -7.33 -2.38 -8.93
C GLN A 48 -8.03 -2.39 -10.29
N HIS A 49 -9.32 -2.73 -10.28
CA HIS A 49 -10.22 -2.47 -11.39
C HIS A 49 -11.15 -1.29 -11.04
N PRO A 50 -11.36 -0.34 -11.97
CA PRO A 50 -12.27 0.78 -11.76
C PRO A 50 -13.72 0.32 -11.56
N THR A 51 -14.43 0.89 -10.58
CA THR A 51 -15.87 0.69 -10.40
C THR A 51 -16.56 2.01 -10.12
N ASN A 52 -17.89 2.06 -10.28
CA ASN A 52 -18.69 3.24 -9.95
C ASN A 52 -18.50 3.70 -8.49
N ALA A 53 -18.40 2.76 -7.54
CA ALA A 53 -18.21 3.11 -6.13
C ALA A 53 -16.86 3.80 -5.87
N HIS A 54 -15.79 3.34 -6.52
CA HIS A 54 -14.49 4.00 -6.39
C HIS A 54 -14.47 5.37 -7.09
N ALA A 55 -15.12 5.48 -8.26
CA ALA A 55 -15.22 6.74 -8.99
C ALA A 55 -15.99 7.80 -8.18
N GLN A 56 -17.11 7.40 -7.56
CA GLN A 56 -17.88 8.26 -6.65
C GLN A 56 -17.04 8.69 -5.43
N ALA A 57 -16.29 7.77 -4.82
CA ALA A 57 -15.44 8.10 -3.68
C ALA A 57 -14.28 9.04 -4.04
N ALA A 58 -13.82 9.01 -5.29
CA ALA A 58 -12.80 9.92 -5.81
C ALA A 58 -13.37 11.25 -6.33
N ASP A 59 -14.69 11.45 -6.27
CA ASP A 59 -15.40 12.58 -6.89
C ASP A 59 -15.08 12.75 -8.39
N LEU A 60 -15.06 11.63 -9.12
CA LEU A 60 -14.74 11.59 -10.55
C LEU A 60 -15.81 10.86 -11.35
N PRO A 61 -16.06 11.28 -12.61
CA PRO A 61 -16.78 10.44 -13.57
C PRO A 61 -16.07 9.08 -13.76
N LEU A 62 -16.83 8.00 -13.98
CA LEU A 62 -16.27 6.66 -14.12
C LEU A 62 -15.17 6.58 -15.19
N GLY A 63 -15.36 7.24 -16.34
CA GLY A 63 -14.36 7.29 -17.41
C GLY A 63 -13.05 7.93 -16.95
N ALA A 64 -13.12 9.06 -16.26
CA ALA A 64 -11.94 9.76 -15.73
C ALA A 64 -11.23 8.92 -14.65
N TYR A 65 -11.99 8.31 -13.74
CA TYR A 65 -11.42 7.42 -12.73
C TYR A 65 -10.75 6.18 -13.35
N ARG A 66 -11.37 5.59 -14.39
CA ARG A 66 -10.79 4.48 -15.14
C ARG A 66 -9.47 4.88 -15.77
N ASP A 67 -9.42 6.03 -16.44
CA ASP A 67 -8.22 6.51 -17.11
C ASP A 67 -7.11 6.86 -16.11
N PHE A 68 -7.48 7.39 -14.93
CA PHE A 68 -6.55 7.57 -13.82
C PHE A 68 -5.95 6.24 -13.32
N VAL A 69 -6.80 5.25 -13.00
CA VAL A 69 -6.34 3.95 -12.45
C VAL A 69 -5.50 3.18 -13.46
N TYR A 70 -5.98 3.02 -14.69
CA TYR A 70 -5.20 2.32 -15.72
C TYR A 70 -4.00 3.13 -16.18
N GLY A 71 -4.09 4.46 -16.14
CA GLY A 71 -2.94 5.33 -16.24
C GLY A 71 -1.87 4.92 -15.23
N ALA A 72 -2.19 4.84 -13.95
CA ALA A 72 -1.23 4.46 -12.91
C ALA A 72 -0.68 3.02 -13.05
N ILE A 73 -1.49 2.08 -13.53
CA ILE A 73 -1.12 0.65 -13.65
C ILE A 73 -0.26 0.38 -14.90
N LEU A 74 -0.66 0.94 -16.05
CA LEU A 74 -0.04 0.67 -17.35
C LEU A 74 1.11 1.66 -17.60
N ARG A 75 2.20 1.47 -16.86
CA ARG A 75 3.43 2.26 -16.93
C ARG A 75 4.58 1.43 -17.48
N ASP A 76 5.62 2.10 -17.95
CA ASP A 76 6.92 1.47 -18.15
C ASP A 76 7.58 1.22 -16.79
N TRP A 77 7.30 0.04 -16.22
CA TRP A 77 7.80 -0.33 -14.90
C TRP A 77 9.32 -0.50 -14.86
N ALA A 78 9.97 -0.80 -15.99
CA ALA A 78 11.42 -0.86 -16.05
C ALA A 78 12.03 0.54 -15.93
N ALA A 79 11.43 1.55 -16.58
CA ALA A 79 11.85 2.93 -16.42
C ALA A 79 11.62 3.44 -14.99
N VAL A 80 10.49 3.09 -14.37
CA VAL A 80 10.19 3.41 -12.96
C VAL A 80 11.21 2.76 -12.02
N GLU A 81 11.50 1.47 -12.21
CA GLU A 81 12.51 0.74 -11.43
C GLU A 81 13.88 1.42 -11.50
N ALA A 82 14.33 1.76 -12.72
CA ALA A 82 15.61 2.42 -12.95
C ALA A 82 15.68 3.81 -12.29
N TYR A 83 14.59 4.58 -12.36
CA TYR A 83 14.50 5.89 -11.72
C TYR A 83 14.55 5.80 -10.18
N GLN A 84 13.84 4.83 -9.60
CA GLN A 84 13.75 4.67 -8.14
C GLN A 84 14.99 4.02 -7.51
N GLU A 85 15.84 3.37 -8.32
CA GLU A 85 17.00 2.62 -7.81
C GLU A 85 17.99 3.52 -7.05
N GLU A 86 18.14 4.78 -7.42
CA GLU A 86 18.97 5.72 -6.67
C GLU A 86 18.44 5.92 -5.24
N LEU A 87 17.12 6.10 -5.08
CA LEU A 87 16.50 6.23 -3.76
C LEU A 87 16.65 4.94 -2.94
N ARG A 88 16.51 3.77 -3.58
CA ARG A 88 16.71 2.48 -2.92
C ARG A 88 18.12 2.35 -2.37
N ARG A 89 19.14 2.67 -3.17
CA ARG A 89 20.55 2.60 -2.71
C ARG A 89 20.83 3.57 -1.57
N ARG A 90 20.34 4.80 -1.66
CA ARG A 90 20.47 5.79 -0.59
C ARG A 90 19.79 5.35 0.71
N LEU A 91 18.65 4.65 0.61
CA LEU A 91 17.95 4.13 1.78
C LEU A 91 18.63 2.91 2.39
N GLU A 92 19.18 2.01 1.56
CA GLU A 92 19.96 0.84 2.02
C GLU A 92 21.24 1.27 2.76
N ASP A 93 21.92 2.31 2.28
CA ASP A 93 23.18 2.80 2.85
C ASP A 93 22.96 3.72 4.08
N ALA A 94 21.72 4.07 4.40
CA ALA A 94 21.41 4.98 5.50
C ALA A 94 21.45 4.25 6.87
N SER A 95 21.91 4.95 7.91
CA SER A 95 21.71 4.52 9.29
C SER A 95 20.42 5.10 9.90
N THR A 96 19.99 6.27 9.41
CA THR A 96 18.90 7.05 10.00
C THR A 96 18.07 7.70 8.91
N VAL A 97 16.75 7.67 9.08
CA VAL A 97 15.79 8.45 8.30
C VAL A 97 15.08 9.43 9.23
N ARG A 98 15.01 10.71 8.84
CA ARG A 98 14.23 11.73 9.51
C ARG A 98 13.27 12.38 8.52
N VAL A 99 11.99 12.41 8.85
CA VAL A 99 10.93 13.01 8.04
C VAL A 99 10.46 14.27 8.76
N VAL A 100 10.60 15.42 8.10
CA VAL A 100 10.18 16.73 8.63
C VAL A 100 9.18 17.36 7.65
N ALA A 101 7.96 17.62 8.11
CA ALA A 101 6.91 18.26 7.32
C ALA A 101 5.81 18.85 8.22
N GLY A 102 5.68 20.18 8.26
CA GLY A 102 4.69 20.84 9.13
C GLY A 102 4.91 20.47 10.60
N GLU A 103 3.91 19.83 11.22
CA GLU A 103 3.97 19.30 12.60
C GLU A 103 4.61 17.90 12.70
N THR A 104 4.95 17.28 11.57
CA THR A 104 5.68 16.01 11.54
C THR A 104 7.17 16.27 11.72
N ASP A 105 7.76 15.63 12.72
CA ASP A 105 9.19 15.48 12.92
C ASP A 105 9.41 14.11 13.58
N ILE A 106 9.72 13.11 12.76
CA ILE A 106 9.90 11.73 13.18
C ILE A 106 11.23 11.21 12.65
N GLN A 107 11.98 10.52 13.52
CA GLN A 107 13.25 9.92 13.22
C GLN A 107 13.22 8.41 13.52
N MET A 108 13.93 7.63 12.73
CA MET A 108 14.07 6.18 12.92
C MET A 108 15.43 5.69 12.44
N ASN A 109 15.98 4.69 13.11
CA ASN A 109 17.17 3.96 12.65
C ASN A 109 16.74 2.93 11.59
N VAL A 110 17.48 2.88 10.48
CA VAL A 110 17.29 1.90 9.38
C VAL A 110 18.60 1.17 9.04
N GLU A 111 19.61 1.29 9.89
CA GLU A 111 20.90 0.61 9.73
C GLU A 111 20.69 -0.91 9.62
N HIS A 112 21.33 -1.51 8.62
CA HIS A 112 21.22 -2.93 8.30
C HIS A 112 19.80 -3.40 7.89
N MET A 113 18.87 -2.49 7.60
CA MET A 113 17.55 -2.82 7.08
C MET A 113 17.53 -2.79 5.56
N HIS A 114 16.85 -3.76 4.95
CA HIS A 114 16.78 -3.88 3.50
C HIS A 114 15.76 -2.95 2.87
N ALA A 115 16.21 -2.13 1.92
CA ALA A 115 15.38 -1.30 1.09
C ALA A 115 14.90 -2.08 -0.15
N ILE A 116 13.61 -1.97 -0.44
CA ILE A 116 12.93 -2.65 -1.55
C ILE A 116 12.46 -1.61 -2.55
N ASN A 117 12.82 -1.81 -3.82
CA ASN A 117 12.31 -1.05 -4.96
C ASN A 117 11.03 -1.74 -5.49
N SER A 118 9.86 -1.15 -5.19
CA SER A 118 8.57 -1.68 -5.62
C SER A 118 8.23 -1.16 -7.01
N ALA A 119 8.50 -1.98 -8.01
CA ALA A 119 8.32 -1.65 -9.43
C ALA A 119 7.40 -2.64 -10.16
N GLY A 120 6.18 -2.81 -9.66
CA GLY A 120 5.11 -3.49 -10.41
C GLY A 120 5.16 -5.02 -10.41
N ARG A 121 5.83 -5.61 -9.41
CA ARG A 121 5.97 -7.08 -9.27
C ARG A 121 4.86 -7.71 -8.43
N HIS A 122 4.50 -7.07 -7.32
CA HIS A 122 3.49 -7.53 -6.37
C HIS A 122 2.29 -6.58 -6.25
N ASN A 123 2.53 -5.27 -6.26
CA ASN A 123 1.51 -4.24 -6.24
C ASN A 123 1.43 -3.55 -7.60
N MET A 124 0.22 -3.35 -8.12
CA MET A 124 -0.06 -2.64 -9.36
C MET A 124 -1.27 -1.71 -9.16
N PRO A 125 -1.10 -0.37 -9.13
CA PRO A 125 0.15 0.35 -9.35
C PRO A 125 1.16 0.17 -8.20
N SER A 126 2.41 0.43 -8.53
CA SER A 126 3.59 0.44 -7.66
C SER A 126 4.22 1.83 -7.68
N GLY A 127 5.50 1.97 -7.31
CA GLY A 127 6.20 3.26 -7.31
C GLY A 127 6.63 3.76 -5.93
N GLU A 128 6.77 2.84 -4.98
CA GLU A 128 7.33 3.09 -3.65
C GLU A 128 8.74 2.49 -3.54
N VAL A 129 9.60 3.14 -2.75
CA VAL A 129 10.82 2.53 -2.20
C VAL A 129 10.61 2.49 -0.70
N PHE A 130 10.74 1.32 -0.08
CA PHE A 130 10.42 1.14 1.32
C PHE A 130 11.44 0.26 2.04
N THR A 131 11.57 0.46 3.34
CA THR A 131 12.36 -0.37 4.27
C THR A 131 11.60 -0.47 5.59
N ALA A 132 12.08 -1.32 6.51
CA ALA A 132 11.59 -1.35 7.88
C ALA A 132 12.49 -0.49 8.78
N PRO A 133 11.95 0.24 9.77
CA PRO A 133 12.76 0.80 10.84
C PRO A 133 13.15 -0.28 11.85
N VAL A 134 14.24 -0.05 12.59
CA VAL A 134 14.50 -0.76 13.83
C VAL A 134 13.36 -0.42 14.81
N PRO A 135 12.55 -1.40 15.27
CA PRO A 135 11.27 -1.12 15.92
C PRO A 135 11.35 -0.16 17.12
N ASP A 136 12.34 -0.36 17.99
CA ASP A 136 12.49 0.42 19.23
C ASP A 136 13.28 1.73 19.02
N SER A 137 13.60 2.11 17.78
CA SER A 137 14.40 3.31 17.46
C SER A 137 13.58 4.52 17.02
N VAL A 138 12.26 4.36 16.89
CA VAL A 138 11.40 5.38 16.30
C VAL A 138 11.03 6.42 17.36
N GLU A 139 11.40 7.67 17.12
CA GLU A 139 11.18 8.79 18.04
C GLU A 139 10.61 10.01 17.30
N GLY A 140 9.76 10.77 18.00
CA GLY A 140 9.18 12.02 17.49
C GLY A 140 7.67 11.95 17.27
N THR A 141 7.17 12.82 16.40
CA THR A 141 5.73 13.04 16.17
C THR A 141 5.42 12.98 14.68
N VAL A 142 4.33 12.31 14.32
CA VAL A 142 3.75 12.33 12.98
C VAL A 142 2.37 12.95 13.02
N HIS A 143 2.12 13.88 12.09
CA HIS A 143 0.82 14.51 11.91
C HIS A 143 0.14 13.92 10.67
N PHE A 144 -1.07 13.39 10.85
CA PHE A 144 -1.90 12.87 9.76
C PHE A 144 -2.96 13.89 9.36
N ASP A 145 -2.83 14.46 8.16
CA ASP A 145 -3.76 15.43 7.57
C ASP A 145 -4.74 14.79 6.57
N LYS A 146 -4.65 13.47 6.39
CA LYS A 146 -5.51 12.67 5.51
C LYS A 146 -6.31 11.64 6.29
N PRO A 147 -7.54 11.36 5.85
CA PRO A 147 -8.39 10.33 6.44
C PRO A 147 -7.73 8.94 6.36
N LEU A 148 -7.66 8.24 7.49
CA LEU A 148 -7.20 6.84 7.51
C LEU A 148 -8.40 5.92 7.33
N ILE A 149 -8.67 5.50 6.11
CA ILE A 149 -9.73 4.52 5.87
C ILE A 149 -9.25 3.12 6.26
N HIS A 150 -9.57 2.67 7.47
CA HIS A 150 -9.35 1.30 7.94
C HIS A 150 -10.68 0.56 8.08
N GLN A 151 -10.83 -0.57 7.37
CA GLN A 151 -12.05 -1.40 7.40
C GLN A 151 -13.36 -0.64 7.07
N GLY A 152 -13.29 0.31 6.13
CA GLY A 152 -14.46 1.10 5.69
C GLY A 152 -14.81 2.28 6.60
N ARG A 153 -13.98 2.55 7.60
CA ARG A 153 -14.12 3.68 8.53
C ARG A 153 -12.90 4.58 8.41
N GLU A 154 -13.15 5.88 8.29
CA GLU A 154 -12.16 6.93 8.51
C GLU A 154 -11.80 7.07 9.99
#